data_AF-A0AAW1SQ51-F1
#
_entry.id   AF-A0AAW1SQ51-F1
#
_cell.length_a   1.000
_cell.length_b   1.000
_cell.length_c   1.000
_cell.angle_alpha   90.00
_cell.angle_beta   90.00
_cell.angle_gamma   90.00
#
_symmetry.space_group_name_H-M   'P 1'
#
loop_
_entity.id
_entity.type
_entity.pdbx_description
1 polymer ?
#
loop_
_entity_poly.entity_id
_entity_poly.type
_entity_poly.pdbx_seq_one_letter_code
_entity_poly.pdbx_strand_id
1 'polypeptide(L)' 'MQSREDSSDGMRECPTCGGSGTVECVCTRWRDGDVGCGICGGSGRMTCQSCKGGGTGVPIAARMYIQRDQPKRGGQ' A
#
# COMPACT_ATOMS: atom_id res chain seq x y z
N MET A 1 19.10 -19.98 -21.33
CA MET A 1 17.70 -19.61 -21.60
C MET A 1 17.14 -18.91 -20.38
N GLN A 2 17.04 -17.57 -20.39
CA GLN A 2 16.47 -16.78 -19.31
C GLN A 2 15.81 -15.54 -19.94
N SER A 3 14.67 -15.77 -20.57
CA SER A 3 13.86 -14.74 -21.24
C SER A 3 12.40 -15.15 -21.21
N ARG A 4 11.82 -14.91 -20.03
CA ARG A 4 10.40 -14.65 -19.77
C ARG A 4 10.47 -13.51 -18.76
N GLU A 5 10.88 -12.30 -19.16
CA GLU A 5 9.96 -11.33 -19.77
C GLU A 5 8.54 -11.55 -19.25
N ASP A 6 8.41 -11.37 -17.94
CA ASP A 6 7.17 -11.06 -17.24
C ASP A 6 6.60 -9.78 -17.86
N SER A 7 5.87 -9.95 -18.95
CA SER A 7 5.11 -8.89 -19.64
C SER A 7 3.88 -8.42 -18.85
N SER A 8 3.96 -8.46 -17.51
CA SER A 8 2.94 -7.95 -16.58
C SER A 8 3.30 -6.56 -16.05
N ASP A 9 4.05 -5.76 -16.82
CA ASP A 9 4.31 -4.36 -16.50
C ASP A 9 3.06 -3.54 -16.84
N GLY A 10 2.07 -3.57 -15.95
CA GLY A 10 0.85 -2.80 -16.09
C GLY A 10 -0.16 -3.02 -14.97
N MET A 11 -0.13 -4.17 -14.30
CA MET A 11 -1.14 -4.51 -13.28
C MET A 11 -0.50 -5.39 -12.19
N ARG A 12 0.44 -4.84 -11.40
CA ARG A 12 1.05 -5.58 -10.28
C ARG A 12 0.08 -5.69 -9.12
N GLU A 13 -0.13 -6.90 -8.61
CA GLU A 13 -0.96 -7.15 -7.43
C GLU A 13 -0.66 -6.14 -6.31
N CYS A 14 -1.72 -5.65 -5.67
CA CYS A 14 -1.58 -4.60 -4.67
C CYS A 14 -0.72 -5.14 -3.51
N PRO A 15 0.46 -4.56 -3.22
CA PRO A 15 1.36 -5.10 -2.19
C PRO A 15 0.75 -5.03 -0.78
N THR A 16 -0.24 -4.15 -0.58
CA THR A 16 -0.95 -3.99 0.69
C THR A 16 -1.92 -5.13 0.97
N CYS A 17 -2.58 -5.69 -0.05
CA CYS A 17 -3.60 -6.73 0.12
C CYS A 17 -3.32 -8.03 -0.63
N GLY A 18 -2.16 -8.15 -1.28
CA GLY A 18 -1.74 -9.33 -2.04
C GLY A 18 -2.77 -9.77 -3.09
N GLY A 19 -3.38 -8.82 -3.82
CA GLY A 19 -4.39 -9.15 -4.83
C GLY A 19 -5.84 -9.24 -4.31
N SER A 20 -6.07 -9.33 -3.00
CA SER A 20 -7.39 -9.66 -2.44
C SER A 20 -8.42 -8.52 -2.46
N GLY A 21 -7.98 -7.27 -2.67
CA GLY A 21 -8.84 -6.08 -2.63
C GLY A 21 -9.34 -5.68 -1.23
N THR A 22 -9.21 -6.56 -0.24
CA THR A 22 -9.59 -6.33 1.16
C THR A 22 -8.42 -6.61 2.09
N VAL A 23 -8.39 -5.93 3.23
CA VAL A 23 -7.43 -6.14 4.30
C VAL A 23 -8.17 -6.41 5.61
N GLU A 24 -7.48 -7.01 6.57
CA GLU A 24 -8.03 -7.17 7.92
C GLU A 24 -8.34 -5.79 8.52
N CYS A 25 -9.47 -5.67 9.23
CA CYS A 25 -9.81 -4.43 9.91
C CYS A 25 -8.75 -4.14 10.97
N VAL A 26 -8.27 -2.89 11.05
CA VAL A 26 -7.35 -2.47 12.13
C VAL A 26 -7.90 -2.75 13.54
N CYS A 27 -9.22 -2.84 13.65
CA CYS A 27 -9.95 -3.03 14.88
C CYS A 27 -9.93 -4.46 15.44
N THR A 28 -9.81 -5.50 14.60
CA THR A 28 -9.81 -6.91 15.06
C THR A 28 -8.67 -7.18 16.04
N ARG A 29 -7.58 -6.42 15.90
CA ARG A 29 -6.41 -6.51 16.76
C ARG A 29 -6.61 -5.93 18.17
N TRP A 30 -7.64 -5.12 18.39
CA TRP A 30 -7.87 -4.39 19.65
C TRP A 30 -9.29 -4.56 20.20
N ARG A 31 -10.10 -5.39 19.56
CA ARG A 31 -11.51 -5.61 19.90
C ARG A 31 -11.65 -6.91 20.66
N ASP A 32 -11.94 -6.83 21.94
CA ASP A 32 -12.24 -7.99 22.80
C ASP A 32 -13.64 -8.62 22.58
N GLY A 33 -14.43 -8.10 21.64
CA GLY A 33 -15.61 -8.79 21.11
C GLY A 33 -16.96 -8.08 21.27
N ASP A 34 -17.08 -7.08 22.16
CA ASP A 34 -18.41 -6.64 22.59
C ASP A 34 -19.05 -5.49 21.79
N VAL A 35 -18.29 -4.72 21.02
CA VAL A 35 -18.84 -3.63 20.19
C VAL A 35 -18.32 -3.79 18.77
N GLY A 36 -19.17 -3.83 17.74
CA GLY A 36 -18.73 -3.86 16.34
C GLY A 36 -18.00 -2.56 15.98
N CYS A 37 -16.80 -2.64 15.39
CA CYS A 37 -16.05 -1.44 15.02
C CYS A 37 -16.75 -0.71 13.88
N GLY A 38 -17.06 0.59 14.07
CA GLY A 38 -17.68 1.41 13.02
C GLY A 38 -16.87 1.49 11.73
N ILE A 39 -15.56 1.19 11.78
CA ILE A 39 -14.68 1.17 10.60
C ILE A 39 -15.04 0.03 9.65
N CYS A 40 -15.40 -1.16 10.16
CA CYS A 40 -15.74 -2.33 9.35
C CYS A 40 -17.17 -2.83 9.54
N GLY A 41 -17.99 -2.13 10.34
CA GLY A 41 -19.35 -2.54 10.70
C GLY A 41 -19.44 -3.88 11.43
N GLY A 42 -18.34 -4.36 12.02
CA GLY A 42 -18.27 -5.71 12.63
C GLY A 42 -17.88 -6.84 11.68
N SER A 43 -17.62 -6.56 10.40
CA SER A 43 -17.26 -7.60 9.40
C SER A 43 -15.83 -8.13 9.56
N GLY A 44 -14.98 -7.46 10.34
CA GLY A 44 -13.58 -7.82 10.54
C GLY A 44 -12.66 -7.57 9.33
N ARG A 45 -13.20 -7.14 8.19
CA ARG A 45 -12.45 -6.79 6.98
C ARG A 45 -12.81 -5.40 6.50
N MET A 46 -11.86 -4.72 5.87
CA MET A 46 -12.08 -3.42 5.25
C MET A 46 -11.51 -3.40 3.83
N THR A 47 -12.09 -2.54 2.98
CA THR A 47 -11.60 -2.33 1.62
C THR A 47 -10.16 -1.82 1.66
N CYS A 48 -9.27 -2.42 0.86
CA CYS A 48 -7.90 -1.96 0.75
C CYS A 48 -7.88 -0.53 0.20
N GLN A 49 -7.38 0.42 1.00
CA GLN A 49 -7.32 1.83 0.60
C GLN A 49 -6.32 2.08 -0.52
N SER A 50 -5.27 1.25 -0.64
CA SER A 50 -4.22 1.38 -1.65
C SER A 50 -4.69 1.03 -3.07
N CYS A 51 -5.54 0.02 -3.22
CA CYS A 51 -6.12 -0.36 -4.52
C CYS A 51 -7.62 -0.06 -4.64
N LYS A 52 -8.22 0.57 -3.61
CA LYS A 52 -9.65 0.88 -3.52
C LYS A 52 -10.58 -0.32 -3.75
N GLY A 53 -10.11 -1.53 -3.44
CA GLY A 53 -10.86 -2.78 -3.67
C GLY A 53 -10.55 -3.50 -4.98
N GLY A 54 -9.78 -2.88 -5.88
CA GLY A 54 -9.48 -3.46 -7.19
C GLY A 54 -8.47 -4.60 -7.21
N GLY A 55 -7.85 -4.94 -6.07
CA GLY A 55 -6.86 -6.02 -5.97
C GLY A 55 -5.50 -5.69 -6.58
N THR A 56 -5.42 -4.74 -7.50
CA THR A 56 -4.16 -4.35 -8.15
C THR A 56 -3.66 -2.99 -7.69
N GLY A 57 -2.35 -2.88 -7.46
CA GLY A 57 -1.68 -1.60 -7.23
C GLY A 57 -1.68 -0.75 -8.50
N VAL A 58 -2.05 0.53 -8.35
CA VAL A 58 -1.89 1.52 -9.42
C VAL A 58 -0.42 1.98 -9.40
N PRO A 59 0.36 1.77 -10.48
CA PRO A 59 1.73 2.26 -10.53
C PRO A 59 1.74 3.79 -10.52
N ILE A 60 2.42 4.39 -9.53
CA ILE A 60 2.62 5.84 -9.46
C ILE A 60 4.04 6.14 -9.93
N ALA A 61 4.17 6.80 -11.08
CA ALA A 61 5.45 7.31 -11.54
C ALA A 61 5.82 8.57 -10.74
N ALA A 62 6.80 8.45 -9.84
CA ALA A 62 7.35 9.59 -9.11
C ALA A 62 8.70 10.02 -9.71
N ARG A 63 8.86 11.32 -10.03
CA ARG A 63 10.16 11.91 -10.35
C ARG A 63 10.79 12.44 -9.07
N MET A 64 11.86 11.80 -8.61
CA MET A 64 12.63 12.24 -7.46
C MET A 64 13.84 13.07 -7.90
N TYR A 65 13.98 14.28 -7.35
CA TYR A 65 15.17 15.12 -7.53
C TYR A 65 16.05 15.01 -6.29
N ILE A 66 17.30 14.58 -6.47
CA ILE A 66 18.26 14.50 -5.37
C ILE A 66 18.87 15.89 -5.17
N GLN A 67 18.38 16.61 -4.18
CA GLN A 67 19.08 17.80 -3.70
C GLN A 67 20.29 17.32 -2.88
N ARG A 68 21.50 17.52 -3.42
CA ARG A 68 22.71 17.32 -2.62
C ARG A 68 22.71 18.40 -1.55
N ASP A 69 22.65 18.00 -0.29
CA ASP A 69 22.93 18.88 0.84
C ASP A 69 24.37 19.37 0.67
N GLN A 70 24.55 20.58 0.13
CA GLN A 70 25.85 21.21 0.12
C GLN A 70 26.14 21.60 1.57
N PRO A 71 27.22 21.07 2.19
CA PRO A 71 27.62 21.52 3.51
C PRO A 71 27.85 23.03 3.41
N LYS A 72 27.15 23.79 4.25
CA LYS A 72 27.38 25.22 4.38
C LYS A 72 28.83 25.40 4.81
N ARG A 73 29.70 25.81 3.88
CA ARG A 73 31.04 26.30 4.20
C ARG A 73 30.87 27.55 5.05
N GLY A 74 30.81 27.38 6.37
CA GLY A 74 31.09 28.44 7.32
C GLY A 74 32.55 28.84 7.13
N GLY A 75 32.79 30.12 6.85
CA GLY A 75 34.15 30.63 6.65
C GLY A 75 34.23 32.07 6.19
N GLN A 76 33.87 33.01 7.08
CA GLN A 76 34.64 34.18 7.52
C GLN A 76 33.74 35.22 8.19
#